data_AF-A0A377BMF6-F1
#
_entry.id   AF-A0A377BMF6-F1
#
_cell.length_a   1.000
_cell.length_b   1.000
_cell.length_c   1.000
_cell.angle_alpha   90.00
_cell.angle_beta   90.00
_cell.angle_gamma   90.00
#
_symmetry.space_group_name_H-M   'P 1'
#
loop_
_entity.id
_entity.type
_entity.pdbx_description
1 polymer ?
#
loop_
_entity_poly.entity_id
_entity_poly.type
_entity_poly.pdbx_seq_one_letter_code
_entity_poly.pdbx_strand_id
1 'polypeptide(L)'
;MLGSAEMVELAEAKLHGEDVSLDALKRILRPWLRMKEPPDTVVLGCTHFPLLQEELLQVLPEGTRLVDSGAAIARRTAWLLEHEAPDANLPMRILPFVWQ
;
A
#
# COMPACT_ATOMS: atom_id res chain seq x y z
N MET A 1 3.15 -15.82 -3.99
CA MET A 1 3.37 -14.37 -3.87
C MET A 1 3.01 -13.72 -5.20
N LEU A 2 2.28 -12.61 -5.19
CA LEU A 2 1.92 -11.86 -6.41
C LEU A 2 2.65 -10.52 -6.36
N GLY A 3 3.62 -10.33 -7.25
CA GLY A 3 4.29 -9.05 -7.46
C GLY A 3 3.86 -8.50 -8.81
N SER A 4 3.42 -7.24 -8.87
CA SER A 4 2.94 -6.62 -10.10
C SER A 4 3.37 -5.17 -10.16
N ALA A 5 4.31 -4.84 -11.06
CA ALA A 5 4.67 -3.46 -11.37
C ALA A 5 3.45 -2.69 -11.90
N GLU A 6 2.61 -3.37 -12.67
CA GLU A 6 1.38 -2.78 -13.19
C GLU A 6 0.41 -2.32 -12.09
N MET A 7 0.37 -3.00 -10.94
CA MET A 7 -0.45 -2.57 -9.81
C MET A 7 0.14 -1.32 -9.13
N VAL A 8 1.45 -1.11 -9.23
CA VAL A 8 2.11 0.13 -8.76
C VAL A 8 1.67 1.29 -9.66
N GLU A 9 1.72 1.12 -10.98
CA GLU A 9 1.28 2.15 -11.93
C GLU A 9 -0.19 2.56 -11.70
N LEU A 10 -1.08 1.61 -11.43
CA LEU A 10 -2.48 1.92 -11.10
C LEU A 10 -2.62 2.74 -9.81
N ALA A 11 -1.77 2.48 -8.81
CA ALA A 11 -1.77 3.24 -7.57
C ALA A 11 -1.24 4.66 -7.78
N GLU A 12 -0.19 4.83 -8.60
CA GLU A 12 0.35 6.14 -8.96
C GLU A 12 -0.67 6.95 -9.78
N ALA A 13 -1.31 6.34 -10.78
CA ALA A 13 -2.37 6.98 -11.56
C ALA A 13 -3.52 7.47 -10.66
N LYS A 14 -3.94 6.64 -9.68
CA LYS A 14 -4.94 7.05 -8.67
C LYS A 14 -4.51 8.29 -7.89
N LEU A 15 -3.24 8.35 -7.45
CA LEU A 15 -2.69 9.53 -6.77
C LEU A 15 -2.65 10.77 -7.67
N HIS A 16 -2.49 10.58 -8.97
CA HIS A 16 -2.59 11.64 -9.97
C HIS A 16 -4.03 12.07 -10.28
N GLY A 17 -5.03 11.44 -9.63
CA GLY A 17 -6.44 11.76 -9.79
C GLY A 17 -7.11 11.03 -10.94
N GLU A 18 -6.47 10.00 -11.50
CA GLU A 18 -7.05 9.14 -12.52
C GLU A 18 -7.90 8.03 -11.90
N ASP A 19 -8.91 7.56 -12.63
CA ASP A 19 -9.74 6.44 -12.20
C ASP A 19 -8.99 5.11 -12.34
N VAL A 20 -9.14 4.24 -11.34
CA VAL A 20 -8.55 2.90 -11.37
C VAL A 20 -9.41 1.93 -12.16
N SER A 21 -8.83 1.31 -13.18
CA SER A 21 -9.51 0.26 -13.95
C SER A 21 -9.66 -1.04 -13.14
N LEU A 22 -10.89 -1.36 -12.74
CA LEU A 22 -11.20 -2.63 -12.07
C LEU A 22 -10.92 -3.85 -12.95
N ASP A 23 -11.02 -3.71 -14.28
CA ASP A 23 -10.72 -4.82 -15.20
C ASP A 23 -9.22 -5.10 -15.30
N ALA A 24 -8.38 -4.06 -15.22
CA ALA A 24 -6.93 -4.23 -15.08
C ALA A 24 -6.61 -4.95 -13.77
N LEU A 25 -7.21 -4.53 -12.65
CA LEU A 25 -7.05 -5.22 -11.36
C LEU A 25 -7.50 -6.68 -11.40
N LYS A 26 -8.68 -6.99 -11.98
CA LYS A 26 -9.15 -8.37 -12.18
C LYS A 26 -8.17 -9.20 -13.00
N ARG A 27 -7.56 -8.62 -14.03
CA ARG A 27 -6.55 -9.31 -14.84
C ARG A 27 -5.30 -9.61 -14.03
N ILE A 28 -4.81 -8.64 -13.26
CA ILE A 28 -3.63 -8.81 -12.40
C ILE A 28 -3.90 -9.88 -11.33
N LEU A 29 -5.07 -9.82 -10.68
CA LEU A 29 -5.49 -10.74 -9.62
C LEU A 29 -6.03 -12.08 -10.12
N ARG A 30 -6.14 -12.27 -11.44
CA ARG A 30 -6.67 -13.47 -12.08
C ARG A 30 -6.07 -14.79 -11.55
N PRO A 31 -4.77 -14.88 -11.22
CA PRO A 31 -4.22 -16.09 -10.63
C PRO A 31 -4.93 -16.49 -9.34
N TRP A 32 -5.27 -15.54 -8.46
CA TRP A 32 -5.98 -15.80 -7.21
C TRP A 32 -7.47 -16.06 -7.44
N LEU A 33 -8.10 -15.28 -8.32
CA LEU A 33 -9.53 -15.42 -8.63
C LEU A 33 -9.89 -16.78 -9.28
N ARG A 34 -8.90 -17.47 -9.85
CA ARG A 34 -9.08 -18.82 -10.43
C ARG A 34 -8.72 -19.96 -9.47
N MET A 35 -8.20 -19.65 -8.28
CA MET A 35 -7.93 -20.67 -7.27
C MET A 35 -9.24 -21.16 -6.69
N LYS A 36 -9.35 -22.48 -6.46
CA LYS A 36 -10.48 -23.06 -5.74
C LYS A 36 -10.59 -22.50 -4.32
N GLU A 37 -9.43 -22.27 -3.71
CA GLU A 37 -9.28 -21.73 -2.36
C GLU A 37 -8.31 -20.53 -2.45
N PRO A 38 -8.83 -19.32 -2.72
CA PRO A 38 -8.02 -18.10 -2.73
C PRO A 38 -7.60 -17.70 -1.29
N PRO A 39 -6.59 -16.83 -1.13
CA PRO A 39 -6.21 -16.32 0.17
C PRO A 39 -7.38 -15.60 0.87
N ASP A 40 -7.64 -15.99 2.12
CA ASP A 40 -8.58 -15.29 3.01
C ASP A 40 -7.99 -14.00 3.58
N THR A 41 -6.66 -13.90 3.63
CA THR A 41 -5.90 -12.74 4.10
C THR A 41 -4.80 -12.40 3.10
N VAL A 42 -4.77 -11.15 2.66
CA VAL A 42 -3.77 -10.62 1.73
C VAL A 42 -2.94 -9.56 2.43
N VAL A 43 -1.63 -9.76 2.42
CA VAL A 43 -0.67 -8.76 2.91
C VAL A 43 -0.31 -7.79 1.77
N LEU A 44 -0.57 -6.50 1.99
CA LEU A 44 -0.21 -5.41 1.09
C LEU A 44 1.27 -5.06 1.28
N GLY A 45 2.14 -5.90 0.70
CA GLY A 45 3.60 -5.83 0.90
C GLY A 45 4.33 -4.70 0.16
N CYS A 46 3.61 -3.84 -0.57
CA CYS A 46 4.15 -2.64 -1.21
C CYS A 46 3.44 -1.42 -0.63
N THR A 47 4.17 -0.33 -0.37
CA THR A 47 3.62 0.91 0.21
C THR A 47 2.57 1.58 -0.66
N HIS A 48 2.48 1.25 -1.95
CA HIS A 48 1.47 1.75 -2.88
C HIS A 48 0.10 1.06 -2.71
N PHE A 49 0.07 -0.22 -2.37
CA PHE A 49 -1.15 -1.01 -2.44
C PHE A 49 -2.24 -0.65 -1.42
N PRO A 50 -1.94 -0.09 -0.23
CA PRO A 50 -2.97 0.47 0.64
C PRO A 50 -3.85 1.54 -0.04
N LEU A 51 -3.33 2.25 -1.05
CA LEU A 51 -4.08 3.25 -1.80
C LEU A 51 -5.17 2.64 -2.69
N LEU A 52 -5.02 1.37 -3.06
CA LEU A 52 -5.95 0.60 -3.88
C LEU A 52 -6.90 -0.27 -3.05
N GLN A 53 -6.95 -0.08 -1.73
CA GLN A 53 -7.71 -0.95 -0.82
C GLN A 53 -9.19 -1.07 -1.21
N GLU A 54 -9.81 0.04 -1.59
CA GLU A 54 -11.23 0.08 -1.96
C GLU A 54 -11.51 -0.72 -3.24
N GLU A 55 -10.63 -0.61 -4.24
CA GLU A 55 -10.75 -1.32 -5.51
C GLU A 55 -10.40 -2.80 -5.37
N LEU A 56 -9.42 -3.12 -4.54
CA LEU A 56 -9.06 -4.50 -4.23
C LEU A 56 -10.23 -5.23 -3.57
N LEU A 57 -10.94 -4.60 -2.63
CA LEU A 57 -12.12 -5.20 -1.99
C LEU A 57 -13.31 -5.40 -2.94
N GLN A 58 -13.38 -4.62 -4.03
CA GLN A 58 -14.40 -4.82 -5.08
C GLN A 58 -14.09 -5.99 -6.01
N VAL A 59 -12.82 -6.40 -6.10
CA VAL A 59 -12.36 -7.44 -7.02
C VAL A 59 -12.11 -8.77 -6.31
N LEU A 60 -11.61 -8.73 -5.08
CA LEU A 60 -11.30 -9.90 -4.29
C LEU A 60 -12.58 -10.61 -3.80
N PRO A 61 -12.49 -11.91 -3.50
CA PRO A 61 -13.60 -12.65 -2.90
C PRO A 61 -14.12 -11.98 -1.63
N GLU A 62 -15.42 -12.13 -1.40
CA GLU A 62 -16.04 -11.63 -0.17
C GLU A 62 -15.38 -12.27 1.07
N GLY A 63 -15.11 -11.46 2.09
CA GLY A 63 -14.44 -11.90 3.31
C GLY A 63 -12.91 -11.85 3.27
N THR A 64 -12.29 -11.50 2.13
CA THR A 64 -10.83 -11.30 2.09
C THR A 64 -10.41 -10.14 3.00
N ARG A 65 -9.53 -10.42 3.95
CA ARG A 65 -8.93 -9.43 4.86
C ARG A 65 -7.66 -8.84 4.24
N LEU A 66 -7.55 -7.51 4.25
CA LEU A 66 -6.35 -6.81 3.82
C LEU A 66 -5.52 -6.38 5.04
N VAL A 67 -4.20 -6.58 4.99
CA VAL A 67 -3.27 -6.23 6.06
C VAL A 67 -2.07 -5.48 5.47
N ASP A 68 -1.77 -4.30 6.00
CA ASP A 68 -0.57 -3.53 5.67
C ASP A 68 0.29 -3.24 6.93
N SER A 69 1.47 -2.68 6.72
CA SER A 69 2.42 -2.36 7.79
C SER A 69 2.30 -0.93 8.30
N GLY A 70 1.51 -0.04 7.69
CA GLY A 70 1.51 1.40 7.92
C GLY A 70 1.32 1.78 9.38
N ALA A 71 0.28 1.26 10.03
CA ALA A 71 0.03 1.54 11.44
C ALA A 71 1.12 0.95 12.37
N ALA A 72 1.70 -0.19 12.03
CA ALA A 72 2.79 -0.79 12.80
C ALA A 72 4.08 0.03 12.69
N ILE A 73 4.39 0.52 11.48
CA ILE A 73 5.51 1.44 11.25
C ILE A 73 5.29 2.76 11.99
N ALA A 74 4.09 3.34 11.93
CA ALA A 74 3.79 4.58 12.66
C ALA A 74 4.01 4.43 14.17
N ARG A 75 3.54 3.33 14.78
CA ARG A 75 3.81 3.03 16.20
C ARG A 75 5.29 2.87 16.49
N ARG A 76 6.04 2.21 15.59
CA ARG A 76 7.49 2.06 15.75
C ARG A 76 8.21 3.40 15.65
N THR A 77 7.82 4.27 14.73
CA THR A 77 8.38 5.62 14.58
C THR A 77 8.12 6.45 15.83
N ALA A 78 6.89 6.47 16.35
CA ALA A 78 6.57 7.18 17.60
C ALA A 78 7.42 6.68 18.77
N TRP A 79 7.51 5.35 18.94
CA TRP A 79 8.31 4.76 19.99
C TRP A 79 9.80 5.14 19.87
N LEU A 80 10.37 5.13 18.65
CA LEU A 80 11.76 5.53 18.42
C LEU A 80 12.00 7.00 18.75
N LEU A 81 11.07 7.89 18.40
CA LEU A 81 11.16 9.32 18.72
C LEU A 81 11.13 9.58 20.24
N GLU A 82 10.39 8.77 20.99
CA GLU A 82 10.30 8.88 22.45
C GLU A 82 11.51 8.30 23.19
N HIS A 83 12.14 7.24 22.65
CA HIS A 83 13.08 6.42 23.43
C HIS A 83 14.52 6.39 22.89
N GLU A 84 14.73 6.63 21.59
CA GLU A 84 16.04 6.42 20.94
C GLU A 84 16.51 7.61 20.08
N ALA A 85 15.61 8.49 19.65
CA ALA A 85 15.98 9.60 18.78
C ALA A 85 16.83 10.65 19.54
N PRO A 86 17.94 11.13 18.95
CA PRO A 86 18.65 12.28 19.48
C PRO A 86 17.75 13.52 19.44
N ASP A 87 17.92 14.45 20.39
CA ASP A 87 17.11 15.67 20.49
C ASP A 87 16.97 16.38 19.14
N ALA A 88 15.79 16.28 18.54
CA ALA A 88 15.43 16.92 17.29
C ALA A 88 15.06 18.39 17.53
N ASN A 89 15.93 19.15 18.20
CA ASN A 89 15.79 20.59 18.34
C ASN A 89 16.33 21.33 17.10
N LEU A 90 16.10 20.73 15.92
CA LEU A 90 16.40 21.34 14.63
C LEU A 90 15.21 22.21 14.24
N PRO A 91 15.43 23.50 13.88
CA PRO A 91 14.34 24.32 13.37
C PRO A 91 13.72 23.60 12.18
N MET A 92 12.37 23.52 12.13
CA MET A 92 11.63 22.91 11.02
C MET A 92 12.08 23.51 9.69
N ARG A 93 13.07 22.89 9.06
CA ARG A 93 13.42 23.12 7.67
C ARG A 93 12.50 22.22 6.87
N ILE A 94 11.40 22.78 6.40
CA ILE A 94 10.83 22.33 5.14
C ILE A 94 11.96 22.55 4.14
N LEU A 95 12.73 21.51 3.83
CA LEU A 95 13.69 21.56 2.73
C LEU A 95 12.85 21.55 1.46
N PRO A 96 12.75 22.66 0.70
CA PRO A 96 12.27 22.53 -0.65
C PRO A 96 13.42 21.86 -1.41
N PHE A 97 13.19 20.61 -1.81
CA PHE A 97 13.65 20.16 -3.12
C PHE A 97 15.18 20.17 -3.35
N VAL A 98 15.95 19.22 -2.81
CA VAL A 98 17.22 18.82 -3.45
C VAL A 98 17.54 17.33 -3.19
N TRP A 99 16.92 16.47 -3.98
CA TRP A 99 17.58 15.26 -4.47
C TRP A 99 18.55 15.72 -5.56
N GLN A 100 19.86 15.53 -5.35
CA GLN A 100 20.85 15.52 -6.44
C GLN A 100 20.87 14.13 -7.06
#